data_AF-A0A094DYI7-F1
#
_entry.id   AF-A0A094DYI7-F1
#
_cell.length_a   1.000
_cell.length_b   1.000
_cell.length_c   1.000
_cell.angle_alpha   90.00
_cell.angle_beta   90.00
_cell.angle_gamma   90.00
#
_symmetry.space_group_name_H-M   'P 1'
#
loop_
_entity.id
_entity.type
_entity.pdbx_description
1 polymer ?
#
loop_
_entity_poly.entity_id
_entity_poly.type
_entity_poly.pdbx_seq_one_letter_code
_entity_poly.pdbx_strand_id
1 'polypeptide(L)'
;MPSAIVTGATGILGREIVIALGKDQKQWSTIHAISRSQKEEYPSTVKHHHVDLTGSANSIANELKGVEAEYLFFAAYIQKDSEQENWDVNGALLKNFLEALKITGANKKLKRVLLVTGAKQYGVHLGQVKNPMEESDPWMEGSEWPPNFYYNQQEILKKQAADGGWEWVVTYPNDVIGMARGNFMNLSTTLGIYATINKEINQELPFPGSENFYTRFDTFTSSKLHAKFALWAILAPKAANRAFNVVNGDVQSWQNLWPKLAARFKCKIPADQFMHPSPFASSTTLSRPPIDALASQIGLEGTAAVKPSTLDQRIKLSEWSKDDRVKKVWDDIVTREGLDQKAFDNATWAFLDFVLGRSYDLVLNMTEARKLGFEGFVDTWEALDETFAELEEAGVLPKIK
;
A
#
# COMPACT_ATOMS: atom_id res chain seq x y z
N MET A 1 -9.07 -4.36 -29.45
CA MET A 1 -9.60 -4.28 -28.08
C MET A 1 -8.40 -4.14 -27.16
N PRO A 2 -8.43 -3.23 -26.17
CA PRO A 2 -7.39 -3.08 -25.18
C PRO A 2 -6.89 -4.42 -24.64
N SER A 3 -5.58 -4.58 -24.56
CA SER A 3 -4.94 -5.66 -23.80
C SER A 3 -4.01 -5.10 -22.75
N ALA A 4 -3.87 -5.84 -21.66
CA ALA A 4 -3.13 -5.42 -20.47
C ALA A 4 -2.06 -6.43 -20.06
N ILE A 5 -0.96 -5.94 -19.50
CA ILE A 5 -0.03 -6.70 -18.66
C ILE A 5 -0.12 -6.15 -17.24
N VAL A 6 -0.21 -7.01 -16.24
CA VAL A 6 -0.20 -6.62 -14.82
C VAL A 6 0.93 -7.38 -14.11
N THR A 7 1.97 -6.68 -13.67
CA THR A 7 3.02 -7.26 -12.82
C THR A 7 2.63 -7.16 -11.35
N GLY A 8 3.07 -8.11 -10.54
CA GLY A 8 2.65 -8.18 -9.14
C GLY A 8 1.17 -8.59 -9.02
N ALA A 9 0.68 -9.42 -9.94
CA ALA A 9 -0.73 -9.79 -10.08
C ALA A 9 -1.35 -10.48 -8.84
N THR A 10 -0.53 -10.96 -7.90
CA THR A 10 -1.00 -11.53 -6.63
C THR A 10 -0.75 -10.63 -5.42
N GLY A 11 -0.25 -9.40 -5.64
CA GLY A 11 -0.09 -8.38 -4.60
C GLY A 11 -1.41 -7.63 -4.35
N ILE A 12 -1.48 -6.89 -3.24
CA ILE A 12 -2.71 -6.22 -2.78
C ILE A 12 -3.36 -5.30 -3.82
N LEU A 13 -2.57 -4.53 -4.59
CA LEU A 13 -3.07 -3.66 -5.65
C LEU A 13 -3.14 -4.35 -7.02
N GLY A 14 -2.10 -5.10 -7.39
CA GLY A 14 -2.05 -5.81 -8.67
C GLY A 14 -3.18 -6.82 -8.85
N ARG A 15 -3.56 -7.53 -7.78
CA ARG A 15 -4.72 -8.43 -7.75
C ARG A 15 -6.01 -7.70 -8.11
N GLU A 16 -6.30 -6.59 -7.43
CA GLU A 16 -7.52 -5.81 -7.69
C GLU A 16 -7.53 -5.23 -9.10
N ILE A 17 -6.38 -4.85 -9.66
CA ILE A 17 -6.26 -4.43 -11.05
C ILE A 17 -6.66 -5.59 -11.98
N VAL A 18 -6.15 -6.81 -11.77
CA VAL A 18 -6.52 -7.98 -12.59
C VAL A 18 -8.03 -8.27 -12.48
N ILE A 19 -8.59 -8.26 -11.26
CA ILE A 19 -10.02 -8.48 -11.02
C ILE A 19 -10.85 -7.41 -11.72
N ALA A 20 -10.48 -6.13 -11.60
CA ALA A 20 -11.20 -5.03 -12.22
C ALA A 20 -11.17 -5.11 -13.76
N LEU A 21 -10.02 -5.44 -14.35
CA LEU A 21 -9.92 -5.67 -15.81
C LEU A 21 -10.81 -6.85 -16.24
N GLY A 22 -10.83 -7.92 -15.46
CA GLY A 22 -11.61 -9.14 -15.76
C GLY A 22 -13.13 -8.97 -15.71
N LYS A 23 -13.65 -7.88 -15.12
CA LYS A 23 -15.09 -7.59 -15.06
C LYS A 23 -15.67 -7.16 -16.42
N ASP A 24 -14.89 -6.50 -17.28
CA ASP A 24 -15.32 -6.09 -18.63
C ASP A 24 -14.54 -6.84 -19.71
N GLN A 25 -14.93 -8.08 -19.95
CA GLN A 25 -14.33 -8.95 -20.96
C GLN A 25 -14.55 -8.46 -22.40
N LYS A 26 -15.52 -7.55 -22.63
CA LYS A 26 -15.76 -6.95 -23.95
C LYS A 26 -14.74 -5.85 -24.22
N GLN A 27 -14.36 -5.09 -23.20
CA GLN A 27 -13.30 -4.09 -23.30
C GLN A 27 -11.91 -4.73 -23.27
N TRP A 28 -11.66 -5.65 -22.35
CA TRP A 28 -10.35 -6.28 -22.11
C TRP A 28 -10.34 -7.74 -22.57
N SER A 29 -9.97 -7.95 -23.84
CA SER A 29 -9.99 -9.29 -24.43
C SER A 29 -8.81 -10.17 -24.03
N THR A 30 -7.70 -9.57 -23.59
CA THR A 30 -6.50 -10.29 -23.14
C THR A 30 -5.83 -9.56 -21.98
N ILE A 31 -5.66 -10.25 -20.86
CA ILE A 31 -4.99 -9.75 -19.66
C ILE A 31 -3.86 -10.71 -19.31
N HIS A 32 -2.62 -10.26 -19.32
CA HIS A 32 -1.45 -11.03 -18.90
C HIS A 32 -1.15 -10.74 -17.43
N ALA A 33 -1.50 -11.66 -16.54
CA ALA A 33 -1.22 -11.56 -15.11
C ALA A 33 0.16 -12.18 -14.82
N ILE A 34 1.09 -11.39 -14.30
CA ILE A 34 2.48 -11.82 -14.07
C ILE A 34 2.78 -11.86 -12.57
N SER A 35 3.12 -13.04 -12.07
CA SER A 35 3.59 -13.27 -10.70
C SER A 35 4.26 -14.65 -10.58
N ARG A 36 5.08 -14.84 -9.54
CA ARG A 36 5.74 -16.15 -9.27
C ARG A 36 4.77 -17.28 -8.96
N SER A 37 3.59 -16.95 -8.42
CA SER A 37 2.56 -17.92 -8.04
C SER A 37 1.21 -17.49 -8.59
N GLN A 38 0.40 -18.46 -9.03
CA GLN A 38 -1.03 -18.27 -9.23
C GLN A 38 -1.75 -18.63 -7.93
N LYS A 39 -2.52 -17.69 -7.37
CA LYS A 39 -3.23 -17.90 -6.10
C LYS A 39 -4.75 -17.92 -6.25
N GLU A 40 -5.26 -17.58 -7.43
CA GLU A 40 -6.69 -17.40 -7.69
C GLU A 40 -7.10 -18.00 -9.04
N GLU A 41 -8.39 -18.34 -9.13
CA GLU A 41 -9.05 -18.62 -10.40
C GLU A 41 -9.33 -17.30 -11.11
N TYR A 42 -9.00 -17.23 -12.39
CA TYR A 42 -9.25 -16.06 -13.21
C TYR A 42 -10.22 -16.37 -14.35
N PRO A 43 -10.97 -15.37 -14.85
CA PRO A 43 -11.73 -15.50 -16.10
C PRO A 43 -10.84 -15.93 -17.27
N SER A 44 -11.44 -16.52 -18.31
CA SER A 44 -10.70 -17.01 -19.50
C SER A 44 -9.92 -15.93 -20.27
N THR A 45 -10.24 -14.64 -20.07
CA THR A 45 -9.50 -13.52 -20.66
C THR A 45 -8.17 -13.25 -19.96
N VAL A 46 -7.96 -13.79 -18.76
CA VAL A 46 -6.73 -13.65 -17.98
C VAL A 46 -5.82 -14.85 -18.19
N LYS A 47 -4.61 -14.58 -18.65
CA LYS A 47 -3.54 -15.56 -18.83
C LYS A 47 -2.48 -15.32 -17.76
N HIS A 48 -2.29 -16.28 -16.86
CA HIS A 48 -1.25 -16.20 -15.85
C HIS A 48 0.11 -16.62 -16.43
N HIS A 49 1.15 -15.87 -16.09
CA HIS A 49 2.54 -16.14 -16.47
C HIS A 49 3.40 -16.19 -15.20
N HIS A 50 4.04 -17.33 -14.99
CA HIS A 50 5.01 -17.53 -13.91
C HIS A 50 6.36 -16.94 -14.32
N VAL A 51 6.62 -15.70 -13.87
CA VAL A 51 7.85 -14.97 -14.22
C VAL A 51 8.54 -14.47 -12.95
N ASP A 52 9.86 -14.67 -12.88
CA ASP A 52 10.70 -14.07 -11.86
C ASP A 52 11.25 -12.72 -12.34
N LEU A 53 10.69 -11.63 -11.81
CA LEU A 53 11.08 -10.28 -12.17
C LEU A 53 12.49 -9.90 -11.67
N THR A 54 13.10 -10.69 -10.79
CA THR A 54 14.48 -10.46 -10.31
C THR A 54 15.53 -10.92 -11.33
N GLY A 55 15.13 -11.64 -12.37
CA GLY A 55 16.01 -12.09 -13.44
C GLY A 55 16.61 -10.95 -14.27
N SER A 56 17.59 -11.32 -15.11
CA SER A 56 18.11 -10.42 -16.14
C SER A 56 17.05 -10.13 -17.22
N ALA A 57 17.20 -9.03 -17.96
CA ALA A 57 16.29 -8.70 -19.07
C ALA A 57 16.16 -9.83 -20.10
N ASN A 58 17.25 -10.55 -20.42
CA ASN A 58 17.22 -11.71 -21.32
C ASN A 58 16.45 -12.90 -20.74
N SER A 59 16.58 -13.17 -19.43
CA SER A 59 15.82 -14.24 -18.76
C SER A 59 14.33 -13.94 -18.79
N ILE A 60 13.95 -12.73 -18.39
CA ILE A 60 12.56 -12.27 -18.40
C ILE A 60 12.00 -12.29 -19.84
N ALA A 61 12.78 -11.84 -20.84
CA ALA A 61 12.36 -11.85 -22.24
C ALA A 61 12.08 -13.26 -22.76
N ASN A 62 12.85 -14.26 -22.32
CA ASN A 62 12.62 -15.66 -22.68
C ASN A 62 11.29 -16.19 -22.13
N GLU A 63 10.91 -15.78 -20.92
CA GLU A 63 9.65 -16.15 -20.27
C GLU A 63 8.45 -15.40 -20.87
N LEU A 64 8.66 -14.20 -21.42
CA LEU A 64 7.61 -13.34 -22.01
C LEU A 64 7.40 -13.52 -23.51
N LYS A 65 7.90 -14.59 -24.12
CA LYS A 65 7.71 -14.82 -25.57
C LYS A 65 6.22 -14.86 -25.93
N GLY A 66 5.82 -13.97 -26.85
CA GLY A 66 4.42 -13.85 -27.29
C GLY A 66 3.50 -13.08 -26.34
N VAL A 67 4.04 -12.51 -25.26
CA VAL A 67 3.31 -11.61 -24.37
C VAL A 67 3.45 -10.17 -24.89
N GLU A 68 2.33 -9.57 -25.31
CA GLU A 68 2.30 -8.19 -25.78
C GLU A 68 0.98 -7.52 -25.38
N ALA A 69 1.05 -6.24 -25.00
CA ALA A 69 -0.11 -5.47 -24.60
C ALA A 69 -0.01 -4.00 -24.98
N GLU A 70 -1.16 -3.33 -25.04
CA GLU A 70 -1.24 -1.88 -25.21
C GLU A 70 -1.00 -1.15 -23.88
N TYR A 71 -1.30 -1.80 -22.76
CA TYR A 71 -1.26 -1.19 -21.45
C TYR A 71 -0.50 -2.06 -20.46
N LEU A 72 0.36 -1.44 -19.64
CA LEU A 72 1.11 -2.12 -18.59
C LEU A 72 0.79 -1.48 -17.23
N PHE A 73 0.47 -2.30 -16.25
CA PHE A 73 0.36 -1.93 -14.85
C PHE A 73 1.51 -2.59 -14.10
N PHE A 74 2.45 -1.79 -13.62
CA PHE A 74 3.59 -2.26 -12.84
C PHE A 74 3.30 -2.10 -11.34
N ALA A 75 2.86 -3.17 -10.69
CA ALA A 75 2.45 -3.19 -9.28
C ALA A 75 3.29 -4.17 -8.44
N ALA A 76 4.56 -4.36 -8.80
CA ALA A 76 5.51 -5.23 -8.11
C ALA A 76 6.62 -4.42 -7.42
N TYR A 77 6.98 -4.83 -6.20
CA TYR A 77 8.17 -4.36 -5.50
C TYR A 77 8.70 -5.46 -4.56
N ILE A 78 9.93 -5.30 -4.09
CA ILE A 78 10.57 -6.14 -3.08
C ILE A 78 11.02 -5.23 -1.93
N GLN A 79 10.66 -5.62 -0.71
CA GLN A 79 11.15 -4.96 0.50
C GLN A 79 12.54 -5.49 0.87
N LYS A 80 13.44 -4.57 1.23
CA LYS A 80 14.78 -4.80 1.79
C LYS A 80 14.96 -4.03 3.09
N ASP A 81 16.05 -4.34 3.80
CA ASP A 81 16.32 -3.80 5.13
C ASP A 81 16.88 -2.37 5.07
N SER A 82 17.52 -1.99 3.96
CA SER A 82 18.03 -0.64 3.73
C SER A 82 17.39 0.05 2.52
N GLU A 83 17.30 1.37 2.57
CA GLU A 83 16.76 2.17 1.46
C GLU A 83 17.63 2.13 0.20
N GLN A 84 18.95 1.94 0.35
CA GLN A 84 19.84 1.73 -0.78
C GLN A 84 19.58 0.37 -1.46
N GLU A 85 19.40 -0.71 -0.70
CA GLU A 85 19.04 -2.00 -1.30
C GLU A 85 17.64 -1.95 -1.95
N ASN A 86 16.68 -1.24 -1.35
CA ASN A 86 15.38 -0.98 -1.96
C ASN A 86 15.53 -0.23 -3.29
N TRP A 87 16.39 0.81 -3.34
CA TRP A 87 16.71 1.57 -4.54
C TRP A 87 17.23 0.68 -5.66
N ASP A 88 18.23 -0.14 -5.34
CA ASP A 88 18.91 -0.99 -6.32
C ASP A 88 17.99 -2.09 -6.85
N VAL A 89 17.32 -2.83 -5.96
CA VAL A 89 16.50 -3.97 -6.37
C VAL A 89 15.26 -3.52 -7.14
N ASN A 90 14.53 -2.50 -6.66
CA ASN A 90 13.27 -2.10 -7.27
C ASN A 90 13.46 -1.29 -8.57
N GLY A 91 14.57 -0.56 -8.68
CA GLY A 91 15.01 0.02 -9.95
C GLY A 91 15.33 -1.07 -10.97
N ALA A 92 16.10 -2.09 -10.57
CA ALA A 92 16.44 -3.23 -11.44
C ALA A 92 15.20 -4.01 -11.90
N LEU A 93 14.22 -4.27 -11.02
CA LEU A 93 12.96 -4.94 -11.38
C LEU A 93 12.25 -4.24 -12.55
N LEU A 94 12.01 -2.93 -12.44
CA LEU A 94 11.33 -2.16 -13.48
C LEU A 94 12.18 -2.06 -14.75
N LYS A 95 13.48 -1.74 -14.60
CA LYS A 95 14.40 -1.59 -15.72
C LYS A 95 14.50 -2.87 -16.55
N ASN A 96 14.76 -4.00 -15.90
CA ASN A 96 14.94 -5.29 -16.58
C ASN A 96 13.66 -5.75 -17.25
N PHE A 97 12.50 -5.52 -16.62
CA PHE A 97 11.21 -5.87 -17.21
C PHE A 97 10.91 -5.05 -18.48
N LEU A 98 11.08 -3.73 -18.44
CA LEU A 98 10.87 -2.88 -19.62
C LEU A 98 11.90 -3.19 -20.73
N GLU A 99 13.15 -3.52 -20.37
CA GLU A 99 14.16 -3.95 -21.33
C GLU A 99 13.82 -5.33 -21.95
N ALA A 100 13.24 -6.25 -21.18
CA ALA A 100 12.72 -7.50 -21.71
C ALA A 100 11.61 -7.28 -22.74
N LEU A 101 10.73 -6.30 -22.53
CA LEU A 101 9.72 -5.92 -23.53
C LEU A 101 10.35 -5.31 -24.80
N LYS A 102 11.51 -4.65 -24.71
CA LYS A 102 12.27 -4.20 -25.88
C LYS A 102 12.89 -5.38 -26.64
N ILE A 103 13.50 -6.33 -25.92
CA ILE A 103 14.12 -7.54 -26.49
C ILE A 103 13.08 -8.37 -27.26
N THR A 104 11.88 -8.54 -26.70
CA THR A 104 10.77 -9.25 -27.36
C THR A 104 10.08 -8.45 -28.46
N GLY A 105 10.33 -7.13 -28.54
CA GLY A 105 9.64 -6.21 -29.44
C GLY A 105 8.24 -5.78 -28.97
N ALA A 106 7.75 -6.32 -27.86
CA ALA A 106 6.44 -6.01 -27.28
C ALA A 106 6.31 -4.53 -26.86
N ASN A 107 7.42 -3.85 -26.58
CA ASN A 107 7.43 -2.43 -26.23
C ASN A 107 6.80 -1.54 -27.31
N LYS A 108 6.86 -1.95 -28.59
CA LYS A 108 6.30 -1.18 -29.73
C LYS A 108 4.77 -1.14 -29.73
N LYS A 109 4.12 -2.04 -28.98
CA LYS A 109 2.66 -2.10 -28.85
C LYS A 109 2.15 -1.26 -27.68
N LEU A 110 3.02 -0.92 -26.72
CA LEU A 110 2.64 -0.13 -25.55
C LEU A 110 2.15 1.25 -25.98
N LYS A 111 1.04 1.66 -25.37
CA LYS A 111 0.49 3.03 -25.40
C LYS A 111 0.76 3.73 -24.09
N ARG A 112 0.58 3.03 -22.96
CA ARG A 112 0.78 3.62 -21.63
C ARG A 112 1.23 2.60 -20.59
N VAL A 113 2.12 3.04 -19.70
CA VAL A 113 2.58 2.29 -18.53
C VAL A 113 2.17 3.02 -17.26
N LEU A 114 1.43 2.35 -16.37
CA LEU A 114 1.12 2.83 -15.02
C LEU A 114 2.05 2.17 -14.02
N LEU A 115 2.81 2.98 -13.28
CA LEU A 115 3.65 2.55 -12.18
C LEU A 115 2.96 2.81 -10.84
N VAL A 116 2.91 1.81 -9.99
CA VAL A 116 2.41 1.95 -8.62
C VAL A 116 3.59 2.23 -7.68
N THR A 117 3.52 3.35 -6.96
CA THR A 117 4.45 3.69 -5.86
C THR A 117 3.65 3.88 -4.57
N GLY A 118 3.73 5.03 -3.88
CA GLY A 118 2.99 5.29 -2.65
C GLY A 118 3.37 6.59 -1.95
N ALA A 119 2.72 6.89 -0.83
CA ALA A 119 2.91 8.13 -0.07
C ALA A 119 4.35 8.34 0.47
N LYS A 120 5.21 7.30 0.52
CA LYS A 120 6.66 7.52 0.74
C LYS A 120 7.29 8.45 -0.30
N GLN A 121 6.62 8.70 -1.43
CA GLN A 121 6.93 9.78 -2.38
C GLN A 121 7.18 11.13 -1.69
N TYR A 122 6.50 11.41 -0.58
CA TYR A 122 6.60 12.65 0.18
C TYR A 122 7.49 12.53 1.42
N GLY A 123 8.15 11.39 1.62
CA GLY A 123 8.98 11.14 2.80
C GLY A 123 8.19 10.84 4.07
N VAL A 124 6.93 10.38 4.00
CA VAL A 124 6.07 10.13 5.18
C VAL A 124 6.66 9.17 6.22
N HIS A 125 7.68 8.37 5.85
CA HIS A 125 8.41 7.45 6.72
C HIS A 125 9.52 8.13 7.55
N LEU A 126 9.84 9.38 7.24
CA LEU A 126 10.88 10.18 7.88
C LEU A 126 10.34 11.15 8.94
N GLY A 127 9.02 11.38 8.97
CA GLY A 127 8.35 12.25 9.92
C GLY A 127 7.32 13.15 9.27
N GLN A 128 7.04 14.28 9.93
CA GLN A 128 6.04 15.25 9.53
C GLN A 128 6.29 15.79 8.11
N VAL A 129 5.25 15.75 7.30
CA VAL A 129 5.20 16.25 5.93
C VAL A 129 4.34 17.52 5.84
N LYS A 130 4.44 18.26 4.72
CA LYS A 130 3.44 19.28 4.40
C LYS A 130 2.08 18.61 4.20
N ASN A 131 1.04 19.16 4.82
CA ASN A 131 -0.33 18.70 4.65
C ASN A 131 -1.22 19.80 4.06
N PRO A 132 -2.11 19.51 3.09
CA PRO A 132 -2.15 18.25 2.35
C PRO A 132 -0.92 18.09 1.42
N MET A 133 -0.55 16.83 1.17
CA MET A 133 0.42 16.48 0.14
C MET A 133 -0.19 16.62 -1.25
N GLU A 134 0.58 17.21 -2.16
CA GLU A 134 0.20 17.49 -3.55
C GLU A 134 1.24 16.90 -4.50
N GLU A 135 0.84 16.47 -5.69
CA GLU A 135 1.74 15.83 -6.66
C GLU A 135 2.84 16.77 -7.18
N SER A 136 2.68 18.09 -6.98
CA SER A 136 3.67 19.11 -7.26
C SER A 136 4.70 19.33 -6.13
N ASP A 137 4.53 18.67 -4.98
CA ASP A 137 5.49 18.80 -3.88
C ASP A 137 6.86 18.23 -4.31
N PRO A 138 7.96 18.89 -3.93
CA PRO A 138 9.28 18.49 -4.39
C PRO A 138 9.68 17.13 -3.81
N TRP A 139 10.51 16.41 -4.57
CA TRP A 139 11.11 15.18 -4.11
C TRP A 139 12.15 15.49 -3.03
N MET A 140 12.25 14.61 -2.03
CA MET A 140 13.27 14.71 -0.98
C MET A 140 14.61 14.16 -1.50
N GLU A 141 15.37 15.00 -2.21
CA GLU A 141 16.60 14.62 -2.92
C GLU A 141 17.86 15.27 -2.33
N GLY A 142 19.03 14.69 -2.63
CA GLY A 142 20.33 15.18 -2.16
C GLY A 142 20.90 14.33 -1.02
N SER A 143 22.14 14.62 -0.62
CA SER A 143 22.90 13.81 0.36
C SER A 143 22.34 13.84 1.79
N GLU A 144 21.42 14.75 2.06
CA GLU A 144 20.75 14.93 3.35
C GLU A 144 19.48 14.06 3.52
N TRP A 145 19.04 13.40 2.45
CA TRP A 145 17.87 12.52 2.45
C TRP A 145 18.28 11.08 2.11
N PRO A 146 17.65 10.07 2.73
CA PRO A 146 17.86 8.69 2.31
C PRO A 146 17.35 8.47 0.88
N PRO A 147 17.97 7.55 0.12
CA PRO A 147 17.47 7.18 -1.20
C PRO A 147 16.00 6.75 -1.15
N ASN A 148 15.22 7.10 -2.16
CA ASN A 148 13.85 6.62 -2.28
C ASN A 148 13.66 5.93 -3.63
N PHE A 149 13.46 4.61 -3.60
CA PHE A 149 13.38 3.81 -4.82
C PHE A 149 12.23 4.22 -5.75
N TYR A 150 11.21 4.93 -5.24
CA TYR A 150 10.15 5.51 -6.08
C TYR A 150 10.69 6.53 -7.07
N TYR A 151 11.69 7.32 -6.69
CA TYR A 151 12.30 8.32 -7.57
C TYR A 151 13.09 7.62 -8.68
N ASN A 152 13.89 6.59 -8.32
CA ASN A 152 14.61 5.77 -9.29
C ASN A 152 13.68 5.12 -10.32
N GLN A 153 12.61 4.48 -9.86
CA GLN A 153 11.64 3.84 -10.74
C GLN A 153 10.95 4.85 -11.67
N GLN A 154 10.61 6.04 -11.18
CA GLN A 154 10.01 7.08 -12.00
C GLN A 154 10.97 7.64 -13.05
N GLU A 155 12.24 7.85 -12.73
CA GLU A 155 13.24 8.27 -13.71
C GLU A 155 13.48 7.19 -14.78
N ILE A 156 13.54 5.91 -14.39
CA ILE A 156 13.59 4.78 -15.33
C ILE A 156 12.36 4.78 -16.23
N LEU A 157 11.15 4.92 -15.66
CA LEU A 157 9.89 4.93 -16.38
C LEU A 157 9.85 6.06 -17.41
N LYS A 158 10.09 7.31 -16.99
CA LYS A 158 10.06 8.50 -17.85
C LYS A 158 11.07 8.38 -19.00
N LYS A 159 12.30 7.92 -18.71
CA LYS A 159 13.32 7.71 -19.73
C LYS A 159 12.89 6.66 -20.75
N GLN A 160 12.43 5.49 -20.29
CA GLN A 160 12.02 4.43 -21.20
C GLN A 160 10.73 4.75 -21.96
N ALA A 161 9.85 5.58 -21.38
CA ALA A 161 8.67 6.12 -22.05
C ALA A 161 9.06 6.98 -23.25
N ALA A 162 9.99 7.91 -23.03
CA ALA A 162 10.53 8.76 -24.09
C ALA A 162 11.21 7.94 -25.20
N ASP A 163 12.06 6.97 -24.84
CA ASP A 163 12.74 6.10 -25.79
C ASP A 163 11.76 5.20 -26.58
N GLY A 164 10.68 4.77 -25.94
CA GLY A 164 9.71 3.82 -26.49
C GLY A 164 8.52 4.46 -27.22
N GLY A 165 8.33 5.78 -27.10
CA GLY A 165 7.21 6.49 -27.71
C GLY A 165 5.85 6.20 -27.07
N TRP A 166 5.82 5.84 -25.79
CA TRP A 166 4.60 5.56 -25.02
C TRP A 166 4.50 6.48 -23.81
N GLU A 167 3.29 6.59 -23.24
CA GLU A 167 2.97 7.50 -22.14
C GLU A 167 3.10 6.83 -20.78
N TRP A 168 3.19 7.59 -19.70
CA TRP A 168 3.27 7.03 -18.35
C TRP A 168 2.25 7.63 -17.38
N VAL A 169 1.92 6.88 -16.34
CA VAL A 169 1.16 7.34 -15.17
C VAL A 169 1.84 6.81 -13.92
N VAL A 170 1.84 7.57 -12.83
CA VAL A 170 2.29 7.10 -11.51
C VAL A 170 1.17 7.28 -10.49
N THR A 171 0.99 6.34 -9.57
CA THR A 171 0.00 6.45 -8.49
C THR A 171 0.65 6.42 -7.11
N TYR A 172 0.22 7.31 -6.22
CA TYR A 172 0.65 7.45 -4.83
C TYR A 172 -0.49 7.04 -3.86
N PRO A 173 -0.73 5.73 -3.65
CA PRO A 173 -1.63 5.28 -2.60
C PRO A 173 -1.04 5.52 -1.20
N ASN A 174 -1.89 5.62 -0.18
CA ASN A 174 -1.53 5.63 1.23
C ASN A 174 -2.21 4.49 2.00
N ASP A 175 -1.47 3.86 2.92
CA ASP A 175 -1.94 2.85 3.88
C ASP A 175 -3.09 1.97 3.34
N VAL A 176 -2.74 1.15 2.36
CA VAL A 176 -3.72 0.45 1.52
C VAL A 176 -4.59 -0.51 2.35
N ILE A 177 -5.90 -0.34 2.22
CA ILE A 177 -6.94 -1.23 2.74
C ILE A 177 -7.28 -2.25 1.65
N GLY A 178 -7.01 -3.52 1.91
CA GLY A 178 -7.32 -4.61 1.00
C GLY A 178 -6.70 -5.92 1.47
N MET A 179 -6.98 -7.01 0.75
CA MET A 179 -6.51 -8.34 1.08
C MET A 179 -5.57 -8.90 0.01
N ALA A 180 -4.44 -9.45 0.44
CA ALA A 180 -3.63 -10.36 -0.36
C ALA A 180 -2.87 -11.33 0.55
N ARG A 181 -2.68 -12.58 0.13
CA ARG A 181 -1.86 -13.54 0.88
C ARG A 181 -0.37 -13.29 0.62
N GLY A 182 0.44 -13.15 1.67
CA GLY A 182 1.90 -13.03 1.58
C GLY A 182 2.39 -11.66 1.07
N ASN A 183 1.67 -10.59 1.39
CA ASN A 183 2.08 -9.21 1.17
C ASN A 183 2.88 -8.65 2.37
N PHE A 184 3.74 -7.66 2.12
CA PHE A 184 4.62 -7.06 3.14
C PHE A 184 4.00 -5.90 3.94
N MET A 185 2.85 -5.36 3.52
CA MET A 185 2.13 -4.29 4.22
C MET A 185 0.65 -4.62 4.23
N ASN A 186 0.14 -5.12 5.36
CA ASN A 186 -1.22 -5.62 5.47
C ASN A 186 -1.93 -5.02 6.70
N LEU A 187 -2.46 -3.81 6.52
CA LEU A 187 -3.16 -3.05 7.56
C LEU A 187 -4.35 -3.84 8.12
N SER A 188 -5.31 -4.20 7.26
CA SER A 188 -6.56 -4.84 7.67
C SER A 188 -6.33 -6.20 8.33
N THR A 189 -5.44 -7.05 7.78
CA THR A 189 -5.20 -8.37 8.38
C THR A 189 -4.61 -8.22 9.78
N THR A 190 -3.60 -7.37 9.94
CA THR A 190 -2.91 -7.18 11.23
C THR A 190 -3.85 -6.57 12.28
N LEU A 191 -4.68 -5.60 11.89
CA LEU A 191 -5.73 -5.04 12.76
C LEU A 191 -6.77 -6.07 13.18
N GLY A 192 -7.23 -6.89 12.24
CA GLY A 192 -8.24 -7.92 12.50
C GLY A 192 -7.74 -9.01 13.45
N ILE A 193 -6.49 -9.46 13.28
CA ILE A 193 -5.85 -10.43 14.18
C ILE A 193 -5.71 -9.82 15.58
N TYR A 194 -5.19 -8.59 15.68
CA TYR A 194 -5.08 -7.87 16.96
C TYR A 194 -6.45 -7.77 17.66
N ALA A 195 -7.49 -7.36 16.95
CA ALA A 195 -8.83 -7.25 17.51
C ALA A 195 -9.42 -8.59 17.94
N THR A 196 -9.20 -9.64 17.15
CA THR A 196 -9.67 -11.01 17.43
C THR A 196 -9.03 -11.56 18.70
N ILE A 197 -7.72 -11.38 18.87
CA ILE A 197 -7.01 -11.86 20.06
C ILE A 197 -7.50 -11.12 21.31
N ASN A 198 -7.62 -9.80 21.23
CA ASN A 198 -8.09 -8.98 22.35
C ASN A 198 -9.54 -9.30 22.74
N LYS A 199 -10.39 -9.64 21.76
CA LYS A 199 -11.74 -10.17 22.02
C LYS A 199 -11.71 -11.40 22.93
N GLU A 200 -10.79 -12.33 22.68
CA GLU A 200 -10.66 -13.58 23.44
C GLU A 200 -10.04 -13.37 24.84
N ILE A 201 -9.09 -12.44 24.97
CA ILE A 201 -8.38 -12.19 26.24
C ILE A 201 -9.32 -11.58 27.29
N ASN A 202 -9.94 -10.44 26.98
CA ASN A 202 -10.75 -9.71 27.95
C ASN A 202 -11.86 -8.84 27.32
N GLN A 203 -12.09 -8.94 26.01
CA GLN A 203 -13.05 -8.12 25.26
C GLN A 203 -12.74 -6.61 25.28
N GLU A 204 -11.51 -6.21 25.56
CA GLU A 204 -11.07 -4.81 25.47
C GLU A 204 -10.14 -4.62 24.28
N LEU A 205 -10.33 -3.54 23.51
CA LEU A 205 -9.51 -3.19 22.36
C LEU A 205 -8.75 -1.87 22.62
N PRO A 206 -7.66 -1.89 23.40
CA PRO A 206 -6.87 -0.69 23.63
C PRO A 206 -6.18 -0.23 22.34
N PHE A 207 -6.18 1.07 22.08
CA PHE A 207 -5.45 1.64 20.95
C PHE A 207 -3.93 1.46 21.14
N PRO A 208 -3.22 0.83 20.19
CA PRO A 208 -1.77 0.61 20.30
C PRO A 208 -0.93 1.89 20.26
N GLY A 209 -1.43 2.94 19.61
CA GLY A 209 -0.74 4.21 19.47
C GLY A 209 -0.93 5.18 20.64
N SER A 210 -0.39 6.39 20.48
CA SER A 210 -0.55 7.50 21.43
C SER A 210 -1.90 8.21 21.30
N GLU A 211 -2.30 8.93 22.36
CA GLU A 211 -3.46 9.85 22.31
C GLU A 211 -3.27 10.94 21.24
N ASN A 212 -2.04 11.42 21.08
CA ASN A 212 -1.70 12.39 20.05
C ASN A 212 -2.09 11.84 18.67
N PHE A 213 -1.64 10.65 18.28
CA PHE A 213 -2.02 10.09 16.98
C PHE A 213 -3.50 9.72 16.86
N TYR A 214 -4.10 9.26 17.97
CA TYR A 214 -5.51 8.89 17.99
C TYR A 214 -6.43 10.00 17.48
N THR A 215 -6.03 11.26 17.71
CA THR A 215 -6.78 12.47 17.33
C THR A 215 -6.29 13.14 16.04
N ARG A 216 -5.27 12.59 15.38
CA ARG A 216 -4.70 13.11 14.12
C ARG A 216 -5.48 12.64 12.89
N PHE A 217 -5.30 13.35 11.80
CA PHE A 217 -5.91 13.09 10.51
C PHE A 217 -5.06 12.20 9.61
N ASP A 218 -5.73 11.30 8.90
CA ASP A 218 -5.15 10.35 7.97
C ASP A 218 -6.07 10.15 6.76
N THR A 219 -5.51 9.68 5.65
CA THR A 219 -6.25 9.36 4.43
C THR A 219 -5.83 7.99 3.94
N PHE A 220 -6.78 7.13 3.58
CA PHE A 220 -6.48 5.73 3.22
C PHE A 220 -6.79 5.45 1.75
N THR A 221 -6.24 4.36 1.23
CA THR A 221 -6.53 3.88 -0.12
C THR A 221 -7.15 2.49 -0.09
N SER A 222 -8.41 2.37 -0.48
CA SER A 222 -9.01 1.08 -0.83
C SER A 222 -8.31 0.51 -2.07
N SER A 223 -7.87 -0.75 -2.02
CA SER A 223 -7.26 -1.43 -3.16
C SER A 223 -8.21 -1.50 -4.37
N LYS A 224 -9.51 -1.64 -4.12
CA LYS A 224 -10.57 -1.63 -5.15
C LYS A 224 -10.74 -0.24 -5.78
N LEU A 225 -10.70 0.82 -4.98
CA LEU A 225 -10.71 2.19 -5.51
C LEU A 225 -9.46 2.47 -6.34
N HIS A 226 -8.30 2.01 -5.87
CA HIS A 226 -7.04 2.14 -6.62
C HIS A 226 -7.10 1.42 -7.96
N ALA A 227 -7.65 0.21 -8.02
CA ALA A 227 -7.86 -0.49 -9.28
C ALA A 227 -8.81 0.29 -10.22
N LYS A 228 -9.94 0.81 -9.70
CA LYS A 228 -10.84 1.68 -10.48
C LYS A 228 -10.12 2.91 -11.01
N PHE A 229 -9.28 3.54 -10.18
CA PHE A 229 -8.45 4.68 -10.57
C PHE A 229 -7.46 4.30 -11.67
N ALA A 230 -6.75 3.18 -11.54
CA ALA A 230 -5.78 2.71 -12.51
C ALA A 230 -6.43 2.45 -13.88
N LEU A 231 -7.60 1.83 -13.93
CA LEU A 231 -8.36 1.61 -15.17
C LEU A 231 -8.82 2.93 -15.82
N TRP A 232 -9.21 3.92 -15.02
CA TRP A 232 -9.52 5.25 -15.54
C TRP A 232 -8.27 5.95 -16.08
N ALA A 233 -7.21 6.02 -15.27
CA ALA A 233 -6.00 6.77 -15.59
C ALA A 233 -5.23 6.18 -16.78
N ILE A 234 -5.30 4.86 -17.00
CA ILE A 234 -4.62 4.24 -18.14
C ILE A 234 -5.25 4.61 -19.50
N LEU A 235 -6.55 4.97 -19.52
CA LEU A 235 -7.30 5.31 -20.74
C LEU A 235 -7.61 6.80 -20.87
N ALA A 236 -7.65 7.54 -19.76
CA ALA A 236 -8.02 8.96 -19.76
C ALA A 236 -6.97 9.80 -20.53
N PRO A 237 -7.34 10.51 -21.61
CA PRO A 237 -6.37 11.24 -22.43
C PRO A 237 -5.56 12.27 -21.63
N LYS A 238 -6.21 13.02 -20.73
CA LYS A 238 -5.57 14.07 -19.93
C LYS A 238 -4.73 13.54 -18.77
N ALA A 239 -4.79 12.24 -18.47
CA ALA A 239 -4.00 11.61 -17.42
C ALA A 239 -2.58 11.22 -17.88
N ALA A 240 -2.29 11.29 -19.19
CA ALA A 240 -0.98 10.97 -19.73
C ALA A 240 0.15 11.79 -19.09
N ASN A 241 1.27 11.13 -18.79
CA ASN A 241 2.52 11.68 -18.28
C ASN A 241 2.34 12.47 -16.98
N ARG A 242 1.58 11.89 -16.04
CA ARG A 242 1.26 12.50 -14.74
C ARG A 242 1.38 11.50 -13.61
N ALA A 243 1.68 12.03 -12.44
CA ALA A 243 1.51 11.32 -11.19
C ALA A 243 0.23 11.76 -10.48
N PHE A 244 -0.35 10.88 -9.68
CA PHE A 244 -1.58 11.13 -8.94
C PHE A 244 -1.51 10.54 -7.54
N ASN A 245 -1.90 11.32 -6.56
CA ASN A 245 -2.41 10.79 -5.30
C ASN A 245 -3.63 9.91 -5.59
N VAL A 246 -3.81 8.86 -4.79
CA VAL A 246 -4.99 7.98 -4.90
C VAL A 246 -5.48 7.62 -3.50
N VAL A 247 -6.48 8.35 -2.98
CA VAL A 247 -7.10 8.09 -1.67
C VAL A 247 -8.63 8.02 -1.77
N ASN A 248 -9.25 7.45 -0.74
CA ASN A 248 -10.68 7.16 -0.61
C ASN A 248 -11.59 8.37 -0.83
N GLY A 249 -11.09 9.55 -0.51
CA GLY A 249 -11.75 10.83 -0.71
C GLY A 249 -12.44 11.37 0.54
N ASP A 250 -12.41 10.61 1.64
CA ASP A 250 -12.66 11.05 3.02
C ASP A 250 -11.34 11.25 3.78
N VAL A 251 -11.42 11.98 4.90
CA VAL A 251 -10.33 12.14 5.87
C VAL A 251 -10.79 11.50 7.17
N GLN A 252 -9.92 10.73 7.80
CA GLN A 252 -10.25 9.93 8.97
C GLN A 252 -9.32 10.25 10.14
N SER A 253 -9.74 9.83 11.33
CA SER A 253 -8.91 9.79 12.53
C SER A 253 -9.18 8.47 13.26
N TRP A 254 -8.23 8.00 14.05
CA TRP A 254 -8.45 6.77 14.81
C TRP A 254 -9.52 6.94 15.90
N GLN A 255 -9.75 8.14 16.42
CA GLN A 255 -10.91 8.42 17.28
C GLN A 255 -12.27 8.19 16.61
N ASN A 256 -12.33 8.22 15.27
CA ASN A 256 -13.52 7.84 14.51
C ASN A 256 -13.51 6.36 14.11
N LEU A 257 -12.39 5.83 13.61
CA LEU A 257 -12.30 4.46 13.10
C LEU A 257 -12.25 3.39 14.21
N TRP A 258 -11.57 3.67 15.33
CA TRP A 258 -11.34 2.70 16.39
C TRP A 258 -12.63 2.27 17.12
N PRO A 259 -13.57 3.17 17.45
CA PRO A 259 -14.88 2.75 17.98
C PRO A 259 -15.66 1.84 17.04
N LYS A 260 -15.59 2.09 15.73
CA LYS A 260 -16.24 1.23 14.73
C LYS A 260 -15.55 -0.15 14.68
N LEU A 261 -14.22 -0.19 14.74
CA LEU A 261 -13.44 -1.43 14.81
C LEU A 261 -13.80 -2.25 16.06
N ALA A 262 -13.83 -1.61 17.22
CA ALA A 262 -14.22 -2.26 18.47
C ALA A 262 -15.63 -2.83 18.39
N ALA A 263 -16.59 -2.05 17.89
CA ALA A 263 -17.98 -2.50 17.71
C ALA A 263 -18.07 -3.71 16.77
N ARG A 264 -17.40 -3.67 15.61
CA ARG A 264 -17.36 -4.79 14.66
C ARG A 264 -16.89 -6.06 15.33
N PHE A 265 -15.76 -6.01 16.03
CA PHE A 265 -15.15 -7.18 16.68
C PHE A 265 -15.79 -7.54 18.03
N LYS A 266 -16.85 -6.84 18.45
CA LYS A 266 -17.54 -7.03 19.74
C LYS A 266 -16.63 -6.81 20.95
N CYS A 267 -15.72 -5.85 20.84
CA CYS A 267 -14.86 -5.38 21.91
C CYS A 267 -15.37 -4.04 22.49
N LYS A 268 -14.93 -3.73 23.71
CA LYS A 268 -15.08 -2.42 24.34
C LYS A 268 -13.75 -1.67 24.26
N ILE A 269 -13.81 -0.35 24.23
CA ILE A 269 -12.60 0.48 24.37
C ILE A 269 -12.47 0.84 25.86
N PRO A 270 -11.30 0.63 26.50
CA PRO A 270 -11.08 1.12 27.85
C PRO A 270 -11.25 2.64 27.90
N ALA A 271 -12.14 3.15 28.76
CA ALA A 271 -12.48 4.58 28.81
C ALA A 271 -11.27 5.45 29.19
N ASP A 272 -10.38 4.90 30.00
CA ASP A 272 -9.12 5.49 30.45
C ASP A 272 -7.93 4.89 29.70
N GLN A 273 -8.14 4.42 28.45
CA GLN A 273 -7.13 3.66 27.72
C GLN A 273 -5.78 4.34 27.77
N PHE A 274 -5.67 5.68 27.72
CA PHE A 274 -4.44 6.47 27.70
C PHE A 274 -3.82 6.81 29.07
N MET A 275 -4.49 6.51 30.18
CA MET A 275 -4.05 6.94 31.52
C MET A 275 -3.02 6.00 32.16
N HIS A 276 -2.95 4.75 31.71
CA HIS A 276 -2.10 3.73 32.34
C HIS A 276 -0.84 3.43 31.53
N PRO A 277 0.29 3.14 32.19
CA PRO A 277 1.48 2.65 31.52
C PRO A 277 1.23 1.26 30.93
N SER A 278 1.92 0.95 29.84
CA SER A 278 1.90 -0.36 29.20
C SER A 278 3.31 -0.96 29.21
N PRO A 279 3.46 -2.27 29.47
CA PRO A 279 4.77 -2.93 29.45
C PRO A 279 5.37 -3.01 28.04
N PHE A 280 4.57 -2.77 26.99
CA PHE A 280 5.00 -2.75 25.60
C PHE A 280 5.20 -1.32 25.05
N ALA A 281 5.20 -0.30 25.92
CA ALA A 281 5.37 1.08 25.48
C ALA A 281 6.76 1.31 24.89
N SER A 282 6.81 2.07 23.80
CA SER A 282 8.03 2.41 23.06
C SER A 282 7.86 3.78 22.43
N SER A 283 8.94 4.56 22.38
CA SER A 283 9.01 5.80 21.61
C SER A 283 10.30 5.83 20.83
N THR A 284 10.25 6.28 19.58
CA THR A 284 11.43 6.41 18.71
C THR A 284 11.37 7.72 17.97
N THR A 285 12.42 8.53 18.08
CA THR A 285 12.57 9.77 17.30
C THR A 285 12.96 9.43 15.87
N LEU A 286 12.24 10.00 14.90
CA LEU A 286 12.53 9.86 13.49
C LEU A 286 13.64 10.83 13.05
N SER A 287 14.02 10.74 11.78
CA SER A 287 15.02 11.60 11.16
C SER A 287 14.53 13.04 10.97
N ARG A 288 15.28 13.83 10.19
CA ARG A 288 14.84 15.13 9.69
C ARG A 288 13.45 14.97 9.00
N PRO A 289 12.43 15.74 9.41
CA PRO A 289 11.10 15.61 8.84
C PRO A 289 11.03 16.32 7.47
N PRO A 290 10.33 15.77 6.46
CA PRO A 290 10.24 16.38 5.13
C PRO A 290 9.73 17.83 5.10
N ILE A 291 8.86 18.21 6.04
CA ILE A 291 8.37 19.59 6.15
C ILE A 291 9.49 20.61 6.42
N ASP A 292 10.61 20.18 7.00
CA ASP A 292 11.79 21.02 7.23
C ASP A 292 12.44 21.48 5.91
N ALA A 293 12.41 20.64 4.87
CA ALA A 293 12.91 21.02 3.53
C ALA A 293 12.16 22.22 2.94
N LEU A 294 10.91 22.41 3.36
CA LEU A 294 10.01 23.46 2.88
C LEU A 294 9.90 24.64 3.85
N ALA A 295 10.54 24.55 5.03
CA ALA A 295 10.26 25.41 6.18
C ALA A 295 10.31 26.90 5.86
N SER A 296 11.38 27.38 5.20
CA SER A 296 11.51 28.80 4.85
C SER A 296 10.49 29.24 3.81
N GLN A 297 10.08 28.36 2.88
CA GLN A 297 9.10 28.67 1.83
C GLN A 297 7.68 28.80 2.38
N ILE A 298 7.35 28.03 3.43
CA ILE A 298 6.02 27.97 4.03
C ILE A 298 5.94 28.65 5.41
N GLY A 299 6.99 29.37 5.82
CA GLY A 299 6.99 30.17 7.05
C GLY A 299 7.05 29.36 8.35
N LEU A 300 7.68 28.18 8.33
CA LEU A 300 7.81 27.28 9.50
C LEU A 300 9.23 27.14 10.04
N GLU A 301 10.18 27.93 9.52
CA GLU A 301 11.57 27.90 9.97
C GLU A 301 11.69 28.15 11.49
N GLY A 302 12.40 27.26 12.18
CA GLY A 302 12.61 27.30 13.64
C GLY A 302 11.39 26.95 14.50
N THR A 303 10.24 26.61 13.90
CA THR A 303 9.03 26.25 14.66
C THR A 303 9.07 24.82 15.19
N ALA A 304 8.13 24.46 16.07
CA ALA A 304 8.00 23.08 16.55
C ALA A 304 7.60 22.10 15.44
N ALA A 305 6.95 22.57 14.36
CA ALA A 305 6.46 21.73 13.27
C ALA A 305 7.57 21.10 12.42
N VAL A 306 8.77 21.68 12.43
CA VAL A 306 9.94 21.18 11.68
C VAL A 306 10.90 20.36 12.55
N LYS A 307 10.57 20.15 13.82
CA LYS A 307 11.35 19.28 14.70
C LYS A 307 11.10 17.80 14.34
N PRO A 308 12.10 16.92 14.52
CA PRO A 308 11.94 15.49 14.30
C PRO A 308 10.69 14.94 15.00
N SER A 309 9.89 14.22 14.24
CA SER A 309 8.69 13.55 14.74
C SER A 309 9.03 12.30 15.54
N THR A 310 8.04 11.74 16.23
CA THR A 310 8.18 10.49 16.97
C THR A 310 7.25 9.41 16.43
N LEU A 311 7.64 8.15 16.65
CA LEU A 311 6.76 7.00 16.65
C LEU A 311 6.52 6.61 18.11
N ASP A 312 5.32 6.88 18.61
CA ASP A 312 4.90 6.64 19.99
C ASP A 312 3.90 5.49 20.04
N GLN A 313 4.38 4.31 20.43
CA GLN A 313 3.55 3.14 20.67
C GLN A 313 3.30 2.97 22.16
N ARG A 314 2.04 2.87 22.55
CA ARG A 314 1.65 2.39 23.88
C ARG A 314 1.69 0.88 23.94
N ILE A 315 1.36 0.21 22.85
CA ILE A 315 1.53 -1.23 22.69
C ILE A 315 2.34 -1.45 21.42
N LYS A 316 3.65 -1.64 21.53
CA LYS A 316 4.50 -2.03 20.40
C LYS A 316 4.14 -3.46 19.99
N LEU A 317 3.32 -3.57 18.95
CA LEU A 317 2.71 -4.79 18.44
C LEU A 317 3.75 -5.81 17.98
N SER A 318 4.90 -5.37 17.45
CA SER A 318 6.01 -6.25 17.11
C SER A 318 6.64 -6.95 18.33
N GLU A 319 6.51 -6.39 19.54
CA GLU A 319 6.92 -7.05 20.78
C GLU A 319 5.76 -7.78 21.44
N TRP A 320 4.56 -7.18 21.45
CA TRP A 320 3.34 -7.81 21.97
C TRP A 320 3.02 -9.14 21.27
N SER A 321 3.20 -9.21 19.95
CA SER A 321 3.00 -10.44 19.15
C SER A 321 3.99 -11.56 19.48
N LYS A 322 5.09 -11.27 20.20
CA LYS A 322 6.06 -12.29 20.63
C LYS A 322 5.68 -12.94 21.95
N ASP A 323 4.78 -12.35 22.75
CA ASP A 323 4.33 -12.87 24.05
C ASP A 323 3.67 -14.25 23.87
N ASP A 324 4.13 -15.23 24.64
CA ASP A 324 3.66 -16.62 24.54
C ASP A 324 2.16 -16.76 24.81
N ARG A 325 1.58 -15.86 25.63
CA ARG A 325 0.13 -15.85 25.89
C ARG A 325 -0.64 -15.40 24.66
N VAL A 326 -0.14 -14.40 23.95
CA VAL A 326 -0.73 -13.88 22.71
C VAL A 326 -0.72 -14.95 21.63
N LYS A 327 0.42 -15.62 21.44
CA LYS A 327 0.56 -16.73 20.49
C LYS A 327 -0.37 -17.89 20.84
N LYS A 328 -0.39 -18.30 22.12
CA LYS A 328 -1.25 -19.38 22.58
C LYS A 328 -2.73 -19.08 22.31
N VAL A 329 -3.19 -17.86 22.61
CA VAL A 329 -4.58 -17.44 22.34
C VAL A 329 -4.90 -17.56 20.85
N TRP A 330 -4.00 -17.09 19.98
CA TRP A 330 -4.19 -17.21 18.54
C TRP A 330 -4.21 -18.67 18.07
N ASP A 331 -3.29 -19.51 18.53
CA ASP A 331 -3.23 -20.94 18.18
C ASP A 331 -4.51 -21.69 18.58
N ASP A 332 -5.06 -21.38 19.76
CA ASP A 332 -6.31 -21.95 20.23
C ASP A 332 -7.49 -21.51 19.32
N ILE A 333 -7.52 -20.25 18.87
CA ILE A 333 -8.52 -19.72 17.92
C ILE A 333 -8.39 -20.39 16.55
N VAL A 334 -7.18 -20.47 16.00
CA VAL A 334 -6.89 -21.10 14.71
C VAL A 334 -7.35 -22.55 14.71
N THR A 335 -7.02 -23.29 15.76
CA THR A 335 -7.42 -24.70 15.90
C THR A 335 -8.93 -24.85 16.01
N ARG A 336 -9.59 -24.00 16.80
CA ARG A 336 -11.04 -24.04 17.04
C ARG A 336 -11.86 -23.68 15.80
N GLU A 337 -11.43 -22.68 15.04
CA GLU A 337 -12.20 -22.11 13.92
C GLU A 337 -11.67 -22.57 12.54
N GLY A 338 -10.59 -23.34 12.48
CA GLY A 338 -10.03 -23.89 11.25
C GLY A 338 -9.40 -22.84 10.32
N LEU A 339 -8.62 -21.91 10.89
CA LEU A 339 -8.06 -20.76 10.17
C LEU A 339 -6.69 -21.07 9.51
N ASP A 340 -6.22 -20.15 8.66
CA ASP A 340 -4.87 -20.17 8.09
C ASP A 340 -3.81 -20.06 9.21
N GLN A 341 -3.09 -21.16 9.42
CA GLN A 341 -2.02 -21.26 10.43
C GLN A 341 -0.90 -20.23 10.24
N LYS A 342 -0.71 -19.71 9.03
CA LYS A 342 0.35 -18.74 8.74
C LYS A 342 -0.12 -17.29 8.84
N ALA A 343 -1.40 -17.03 9.14
CA ALA A 343 -1.96 -15.69 9.14
C ALA A 343 -1.24 -14.75 10.13
N PHE A 344 -0.96 -15.23 11.34
CA PHE A 344 -0.31 -14.45 12.40
C PHE A 344 1.17 -14.18 12.11
N ASP A 345 1.91 -15.19 11.64
CA ASP A 345 3.32 -15.04 11.28
C ASP A 345 3.51 -14.14 10.06
N ASN A 346 2.55 -14.14 9.13
CA ASN A 346 2.54 -13.26 7.97
C ASN A 346 1.95 -11.88 8.27
N ALA A 347 1.44 -11.64 9.48
CA ALA A 347 0.93 -10.33 9.86
C ALA A 347 2.08 -9.33 9.99
N THR A 348 1.86 -8.11 9.52
CA THR A 348 2.93 -7.13 9.37
C THR A 348 2.96 -6.21 10.60
N TRP A 349 3.34 -6.77 11.76
CA TRP A 349 3.28 -6.09 13.06
C TRP A 349 4.10 -4.80 13.10
N ALA A 350 5.32 -4.82 12.56
CA ALA A 350 6.18 -3.63 12.51
C ALA A 350 5.61 -2.53 11.59
N PHE A 351 4.89 -2.90 10.53
CA PHE A 351 4.17 -1.94 9.69
C PHE A 351 3.03 -1.30 10.46
N LEU A 352 2.26 -2.07 11.24
CA LEU A 352 1.18 -1.53 12.06
C LEU A 352 1.71 -0.67 13.22
N ASP A 353 2.86 -1.02 13.80
CA ASP A 353 3.58 -0.18 14.77
C ASP A 353 3.96 1.18 14.20
N PHE A 354 4.39 1.22 12.94
CA PHE A 354 4.67 2.46 12.25
C PHE A 354 3.37 3.25 12.03
N VAL A 355 2.36 2.65 11.40
CA VAL A 355 1.09 3.30 11.05
C VAL A 355 0.40 3.90 12.27
N LEU A 356 0.24 3.13 13.35
CA LEU A 356 -0.44 3.59 14.57
C LEU A 356 0.46 4.39 15.53
N GLY A 357 1.78 4.36 15.32
CA GLY A 357 2.73 5.05 16.18
C GLY A 357 3.00 6.51 15.79
N ARG A 358 2.67 6.94 14.56
CA ARG A 358 3.01 8.29 14.06
C ARG A 358 2.58 9.40 15.02
N SER A 359 3.41 10.43 15.21
CA SER A 359 3.03 11.61 16.02
C SER A 359 2.43 12.77 15.20
N TYR A 360 2.08 12.53 13.93
CA TYR A 360 1.80 13.56 12.91
C TYR A 360 0.68 13.15 11.95
N ASP A 361 0.10 14.13 11.27
CA ASP A 361 -0.96 13.96 10.26
C ASP A 361 -0.40 13.45 8.93
N LEU A 362 -1.22 12.68 8.19
CA LEU A 362 -0.88 12.14 6.87
C LEU A 362 -2.07 12.29 5.91
N VAL A 363 -2.14 13.43 5.22
CA VAL A 363 -3.30 13.80 4.39
C VAL A 363 -2.88 14.03 2.94
N LEU A 364 -3.34 13.19 2.03
CA LEU A 364 -3.19 13.37 0.58
C LEU A 364 -4.49 13.98 0.03
N ASN A 365 -4.41 14.81 -1.01
CA ASN A 365 -5.60 15.28 -1.73
C ASN A 365 -5.71 14.67 -3.13
N MET A 366 -6.92 14.67 -3.69
CA MET A 366 -7.26 14.12 -5.01
C MET A 366 -7.60 15.21 -6.04
N THR A 367 -7.20 16.46 -5.79
CA THR A 367 -7.70 17.62 -6.53
C THR A 367 -7.38 17.52 -8.02
N GLU A 368 -6.15 17.13 -8.38
CA GLU A 368 -5.74 17.01 -9.78
C GLU A 368 -6.52 15.92 -10.52
N ALA A 369 -6.67 14.73 -9.92
CA ALA A 369 -7.49 13.67 -10.48
C ALA A 369 -8.95 14.10 -10.71
N ARG A 370 -9.55 14.80 -9.74
CA ARG A 370 -10.94 15.29 -9.82
C ARG A 370 -11.11 16.33 -10.93
N LYS A 371 -10.17 17.27 -11.09
CA LYS A 371 -10.18 18.24 -12.22
C LYS A 371 -10.13 17.55 -13.59
N LEU A 372 -9.57 16.35 -13.66
CA LEU A 372 -9.49 15.55 -14.89
C LEU A 372 -10.69 14.60 -15.08
N GLY A 373 -11.67 14.62 -14.16
CA GLY A 373 -12.93 13.88 -14.27
C GLY A 373 -12.96 12.55 -13.54
N PHE A 374 -12.01 12.26 -12.63
CA PHE A 374 -12.15 11.12 -11.73
C PHE A 374 -13.07 11.45 -10.55
N GLU A 375 -14.22 10.78 -10.50
CA GLU A 375 -15.25 10.98 -9.47
C GLU A 375 -15.34 9.80 -8.49
N GLY A 376 -14.40 8.85 -8.54
CA GLY A 376 -14.39 7.70 -7.63
C GLY A 376 -14.21 8.13 -6.17
N PHE A 377 -15.00 7.53 -5.29
CA PHE A 377 -14.99 7.70 -3.84
C PHE A 377 -15.35 6.38 -3.18
N VAL A 378 -14.81 6.14 -1.99
CA VAL A 378 -15.16 5.02 -1.09
C VAL A 378 -15.13 5.55 0.35
N ASP A 379 -16.08 5.15 1.19
CA ASP A 379 -15.98 5.41 2.64
C ASP A 379 -14.91 4.49 3.24
N THR A 380 -13.98 5.07 4.01
CA THR A 380 -12.84 4.31 4.55
C THR A 380 -13.28 3.20 5.51
N TRP A 381 -14.34 3.41 6.29
CA TRP A 381 -14.85 2.37 7.18
C TRP A 381 -15.50 1.25 6.39
N GLU A 382 -16.31 1.55 5.37
CA GLU A 382 -16.88 0.53 4.48
C GLU A 382 -15.79 -0.33 3.83
N ALA A 383 -14.70 0.30 3.36
CA ALA A 383 -13.56 -0.44 2.80
C ALA A 383 -12.90 -1.39 3.82
N LEU A 384 -12.73 -0.95 5.07
CA LEU A 384 -12.20 -1.78 6.15
C LEU A 384 -13.16 -2.94 6.46
N ASP A 385 -14.45 -2.65 6.65
CA ASP A 385 -15.49 -3.60 6.99
C ASP A 385 -15.63 -4.71 5.93
N GLU A 386 -15.62 -4.31 4.65
CA GLU A 386 -15.65 -5.23 3.52
C GLU A 386 -14.38 -6.09 3.47
N THR A 387 -13.19 -5.49 3.68
CA THR A 387 -11.93 -6.25 3.71
C THR A 387 -11.89 -7.26 4.85
N PHE A 388 -12.45 -6.93 6.03
CA PHE A 388 -12.57 -7.89 7.12
C PHE A 388 -13.50 -9.06 6.75
N ALA A 389 -14.62 -8.80 6.08
CA ALA A 389 -15.49 -9.87 5.60
C ALA A 389 -14.76 -10.79 4.59
N GLU A 390 -13.97 -10.23 3.67
CA GLU A 390 -13.14 -11.02 2.75
C GLU A 390 -12.10 -11.90 3.49
N LEU A 391 -11.47 -11.35 4.54
CA LEU A 391 -10.52 -12.10 5.38
C LEU A 391 -11.20 -13.24 6.14
N GLU A 392 -12.45 -13.05 6.56
CA GLU A 392 -13.27 -14.08 7.21
C GLU A 392 -13.67 -15.19 6.22
N GLU A 393 -14.08 -14.82 5.01
CA GLU A 393 -14.38 -15.77 3.93
C GLU A 393 -13.14 -16.57 3.51
N ALA A 394 -11.97 -15.93 3.51
CA ALA A 394 -10.69 -16.56 3.20
C ALA A 394 -10.13 -17.43 4.34
N GLY A 395 -10.81 -17.51 5.49
CA GLY A 395 -10.33 -18.25 6.67
C GLY A 395 -9.06 -17.66 7.28
N VAL A 396 -8.78 -16.38 7.06
CA VAL A 396 -7.67 -15.66 7.71
C VAL A 396 -8.11 -15.14 9.07
N LEU A 397 -9.36 -14.68 9.18
CA LEU A 397 -10.01 -14.27 10.42
C LEU A 397 -11.18 -15.20 10.74
N PRO A 398 -11.55 -15.38 12.02
CA PRO A 398 -12.77 -16.10 12.36
C PRO A 398 -13.99 -15.26 11.99
N LYS A 399 -15.05 -15.91 11.47
CA LYS A 399 -16.34 -15.26 11.24
C LYS A 399 -16.87 -14.67 12.54
N ILE A 400 -17.34 -13.43 12.47
CA ILE A 400 -17.89 -12.74 13.64
C ILE A 400 -19.27 -13.34 13.96
N LYS A 401 -19.29 -14.27 14.93
CA LYS A 401 -20.51 -14.81 15.56
C LYS A 401 -21.13 -13.76 16.46
#